data_AF-A0A8K0R3U1-F1
#
_entry.id   AF-A0A8K0R3U1-F1
#
_cell.length_a   1.000
_cell.length_b   1.000
_cell.length_c   1.000
_cell.angle_alpha   90.00
_cell.angle_beta   90.00
_cell.angle_gamma   90.00
#
_symmetry.space_group_name_H-M   'P 1'
#
loop_
_entity.id
_entity.type
_entity.pdbx_description
1 polymer ?
#
loop_
_entity_poly.entity_id
_entity_poly.type
_entity_poly.pdbx_seq_one_letter_code
_entity_poly.pdbx_strand_id
1 'polypeptide(L)'
;MSSPNPNQIPPAHPGWSNQNYKQPYAPIPSTHRFSQVYPQNQPYFAPYPAQPVPYVQPHYGNTTPAPIIAELPAPLPPAPPTTTPNDQLKEDELLAHRLQNLEVEEVRRRSSSNVSQTQRPGSMVAPSPQTHAPLLHQVSSLSLQPLSTNESLRPRSMTESSNCMPWSPGSFGMGTNSLPEVVPQSRSVSYVGDPAENFPIPVESEQQHTSPPPIVISDPIALSAYLEEYRQVPYPPTWSLPPVLATFYACGGSKTAPKSDWLSQQDTLTWRTIRPTEPAYNPAAPSYTFMFTAKGGSFRDPRFQWTLIGPESSTDPKKAPKNKDSVWTYDLRLDLNGGMRKSEVLGHGKKKAVLTTYVHALNYDSLRFIGPDGRSYLWVSSAKVSSVNGSRYDTIRHALFGAVGHNLDPLYGEIVADHTFWDGYVDQDETHTGAKCDGCQSTPINGLRWKCKTCHHHDVCENCRQLILSGGFGAEMQQSCDLSLVCLPDEALYIRSPAVDPTLVVATLQIIKDWERQTLRDERMKNPIGFKASEEAARKQDLGIMSYWQASDWDKKSTAHEKMGTIVKAKSKMEASDRTTSALGGLVGAGSALAVPAKQRLS
;
A
#
# COMPACT_ATOMS: atom_id res chain seq x y z
N MET A 1 73.63 -4.42 -9.03
CA MET A 1 72.34 -5.16 -9.04
C MET A 1 72.56 -6.45 -8.31
N SER A 2 72.13 -6.51 -7.04
CA SER A 2 72.42 -7.63 -6.14
C SER A 2 71.24 -7.80 -5.19
N SER A 3 70.73 -9.03 -5.15
CA SER A 3 69.59 -9.52 -4.37
C SER A 3 69.84 -9.47 -2.85
N PRO A 4 68.84 -9.21 -1.99
CA PRO A 4 69.03 -9.32 -0.55
C PRO A 4 68.49 -10.64 0.03
N ASN A 5 69.47 -11.42 0.49
CA ASN A 5 69.57 -12.26 1.70
C ASN A 5 68.31 -12.48 2.59
N PRO A 6 67.86 -13.74 2.81
CA PRO A 6 66.81 -14.08 3.76
C PRO A 6 67.42 -14.52 5.10
N ASN A 7 67.78 -13.56 5.95
CA ASN A 7 68.07 -13.82 7.37
C ASN A 7 67.96 -12.52 8.15
N GLN A 8 66.72 -12.15 8.52
CA GLN A 8 66.47 -11.16 9.55
C GLN A 8 65.37 -11.65 10.49
N ILE A 9 65.78 -11.90 11.72
CA ILE A 9 64.96 -12.25 12.88
C ILE A 9 64.40 -10.94 13.46
N PRO A 10 63.09 -10.79 13.69
CA PRO A 10 62.54 -9.64 14.38
C PRO A 10 62.68 -9.75 15.92
N PRO A 11 62.76 -8.61 16.64
CA PRO A 11 63.14 -8.55 18.04
C PRO A 11 62.00 -8.94 19.01
N ALA A 12 62.41 -9.46 20.17
CA ALA A 12 61.57 -9.92 21.26
C ALA A 12 60.80 -8.77 21.95
N HIS A 13 59.50 -8.98 22.17
CA HIS A 13 58.68 -8.19 23.07
C HIS A 13 58.79 -8.69 24.53
N PRO A 14 58.76 -7.81 25.53
CA PRO A 14 58.87 -8.18 26.94
C PRO A 14 57.56 -8.78 27.48
N GLY A 15 57.72 -9.80 28.32
CA GLY A 15 56.65 -10.65 28.83
C GLY A 15 55.63 -9.94 29.71
N TRP A 16 54.37 -10.36 29.54
CA TRP A 16 53.30 -10.12 30.50
C TRP A 16 53.15 -11.34 31.40
N SER A 17 53.29 -11.10 32.70
CA SER A 17 53.14 -12.03 33.80
C SER A 17 51.67 -12.44 33.98
N ASN A 18 51.43 -13.75 34.05
CA ASN A 18 50.17 -14.34 34.46
C ASN A 18 49.91 -14.02 35.95
N GLN A 19 48.93 -13.16 36.24
CA GLN A 19 48.31 -13.07 37.55
C GLN A 19 47.07 -13.97 37.61
N ASN A 20 47.21 -15.04 38.39
CA ASN A 20 46.13 -15.88 38.87
C ASN A 20 45.16 -15.06 39.73
N TYR A 21 43.94 -14.82 39.25
CA TYR A 21 42.83 -14.44 40.12
C TYR A 21 42.09 -15.70 40.58
N LYS A 22 42.27 -16.03 41.87
CA LYS A 22 41.41 -16.97 42.61
C LYS A 22 40.06 -16.30 42.84
N GLN A 23 38.97 -16.87 42.34
CA GLN A 23 37.61 -16.56 42.78
C GLN A 23 37.29 -17.32 44.09
N PRO A 24 36.70 -16.67 45.10
CA PRO A 24 36.12 -17.37 46.24
C PRO A 24 34.68 -17.79 45.93
N TYR A 25 34.42 -19.09 46.06
CA TYR A 25 33.08 -19.67 46.14
C TYR A 25 32.41 -19.27 47.46
N ALA A 26 31.21 -18.72 47.40
CA ALA A 26 30.27 -18.65 48.51
C ALA A 26 28.95 -19.32 48.09
N PRO A 27 28.33 -20.16 48.94
CA PRO A 27 27.13 -20.92 48.59
C PRO A 27 25.87 -20.08 48.80
N ILE A 28 24.98 -20.05 47.80
CA ILE A 28 23.64 -19.49 47.92
C ILE A 28 22.62 -20.64 47.90
N PRO A 29 21.68 -20.68 48.87
CA PRO A 29 20.76 -21.80 49.05
C PRO A 29 19.64 -21.82 48.01
N SER A 30 19.30 -23.04 47.60
CA SER A 30 18.22 -23.38 46.69
C SER A 30 16.86 -23.43 47.38
N THR A 31 15.99 -22.45 47.12
CA THR A 31 14.54 -22.58 47.32
C THR A 31 13.82 -21.60 46.41
N HIS A 32 13.16 -22.11 45.37
CA HIS A 32 11.78 -21.81 44.95
C HIS A 32 11.52 -22.40 43.55
N ARG A 33 10.95 -23.60 43.54
CA ARG A 33 10.20 -24.15 42.40
C ARG A 33 8.90 -23.36 42.29
N PHE A 34 8.70 -22.63 41.19
CA PHE A 34 7.35 -22.32 40.71
C PHE A 34 7.13 -23.11 39.42
N SER A 35 6.33 -24.16 39.52
CA SER A 35 5.73 -24.83 38.36
C SER A 35 4.53 -24.02 37.90
N GLN A 36 4.62 -23.35 36.75
CA GLN A 36 3.44 -22.85 36.05
C GLN A 36 2.95 -23.95 35.11
N VAL A 37 1.87 -24.61 35.53
CA VAL A 37 1.00 -25.41 34.67
C VAL A 37 -0.07 -24.45 34.15
N TYR A 38 -0.13 -24.24 32.84
CA TYR A 38 -1.26 -23.56 32.20
C TYR A 38 -2.24 -24.59 31.63
N PRO A 39 -3.54 -24.52 31.94
CA PRO A 39 -4.55 -25.41 31.38
C PRO A 39 -4.99 -24.97 29.98
N GLN A 40 -5.41 -25.97 29.19
CA GLN A 40 -6.05 -25.82 27.89
C GLN A 40 -7.33 -24.97 27.99
N ASN A 41 -7.46 -23.97 27.12
CA ASN A 41 -8.69 -23.19 26.95
C ASN A 41 -9.70 -23.91 26.04
N GLN A 42 -10.88 -24.17 26.58
CA GLN A 42 -12.16 -24.26 25.84
C GLN A 42 -12.91 -22.92 25.96
N PRO A 43 -13.75 -22.54 24.97
CA PRO A 43 -14.48 -21.29 25.03
C PRO A 43 -15.85 -21.48 25.68
N TYR A 44 -16.11 -20.76 26.77
CA TYR A 44 -17.47 -20.48 27.25
C TYR A 44 -17.65 -18.96 27.29
N PHE A 45 -18.57 -18.46 26.46
CA PHE A 45 -19.07 -17.08 26.56
C PHE A 45 -20.12 -17.00 27.67
N ALA A 46 -19.91 -16.09 28.61
CA ALA A 46 -20.97 -15.54 29.47
C ALA A 46 -20.74 -14.03 29.62
N PRO A 47 -21.81 -13.20 29.62
CA PRO A 47 -21.70 -11.75 29.55
C PRO A 47 -21.55 -11.13 30.94
N TYR A 48 -20.63 -10.17 31.10
CA TYR A 48 -20.62 -9.25 32.24
C TYR A 48 -20.68 -7.80 31.78
N PRO A 49 -21.36 -6.92 32.54
CA PRO A 49 -21.62 -5.54 32.15
C PRO A 49 -20.40 -4.63 32.40
N ALA A 50 -20.16 -3.72 31.46
CA ALA A 50 -19.08 -2.75 31.53
C ALA A 50 -19.36 -1.64 32.56
N GLN A 51 -18.37 -1.37 33.41
CA GLN A 51 -18.25 -0.16 34.22
C GLN A 51 -17.16 0.72 33.59
N PRO A 52 -17.33 2.05 33.50
CA PRO A 52 -16.34 2.93 32.90
C PRO A 52 -15.19 3.21 33.88
N VAL A 53 -13.95 3.02 33.42
CA VAL A 53 -12.73 3.39 34.13
C VAL A 53 -12.14 4.63 33.43
N PRO A 54 -11.84 5.73 34.13
CA PRO A 54 -11.25 6.91 33.52
C PRO A 54 -9.76 6.68 33.24
N TYR A 55 -9.35 6.96 32.00
CA TYR A 55 -7.98 6.90 31.54
C TYR A 55 -7.23 8.18 31.93
N VAL A 56 -6.05 8.04 32.55
CA VAL A 56 -5.19 9.14 33.01
C VAL A 56 -4.13 9.43 31.95
N GLN A 57 -4.12 10.66 31.41
CA GLN A 57 -3.06 11.16 30.52
C GLN A 57 -1.78 11.53 31.29
N PRO A 58 -0.57 11.38 30.71
CA PRO A 58 0.69 11.80 31.32
C PRO A 58 0.90 13.33 31.21
N HIS A 59 1.23 13.95 32.34
CA HIS A 59 1.55 15.37 32.49
C HIS A 59 2.89 15.76 31.83
N TYR A 60 2.89 16.83 31.03
CA TYR A 60 4.10 17.59 30.65
C TYR A 60 4.13 18.93 31.37
N GLY A 61 5.34 19.37 31.74
CA GLY A 61 5.62 20.41 32.74
C GLY A 61 5.25 21.85 32.34
N ASN A 62 4.96 22.63 33.37
CA ASN A 62 4.63 24.05 33.33
C ASN A 62 5.87 24.93 33.12
N THR A 63 5.89 25.71 32.04
CA THR A 63 6.62 26.98 31.97
C THR A 63 5.72 28.04 31.35
N THR A 64 5.33 29.03 32.16
CA THR A 64 4.50 30.20 31.81
C THR A 64 5.25 31.19 30.92
N PRO A 65 4.70 31.59 29.75
CA PRO A 65 5.01 32.85 29.10
C PRO A 65 3.93 33.92 29.31
N ALA A 66 4.35 35.18 29.22
CA ALA A 66 3.62 36.42 29.49
C ALA A 66 2.34 36.63 28.64
N PRO A 67 1.38 37.45 29.11
CA PRO A 67 0.10 37.66 28.43
C PRO A 67 0.28 38.53 27.18
N ILE A 68 -0.06 37.96 26.02
CA ILE A 68 -0.22 38.69 24.76
C ILE A 68 -1.66 39.21 24.70
N ILE A 69 -1.80 40.53 24.63
CA ILE A 69 -3.08 41.23 24.39
C ILE A 69 -3.46 40.99 22.93
N ALA A 70 -4.59 40.31 22.70
CA ALA A 70 -5.15 40.11 21.39
C ALA A 70 -5.87 41.39 20.93
N GLU A 71 -5.31 42.08 19.92
CA GLU A 71 -6.07 43.04 19.12
C GLU A 71 -7.11 42.30 18.28
N LEU A 72 -8.37 42.68 18.43
CA LEU A 72 -9.49 42.16 17.65
C LEU A 72 -9.33 42.59 16.17
N PRO A 73 -9.50 41.69 15.19
CA PRO A 73 -9.44 42.05 13.79
C PRO A 73 -10.60 42.97 13.42
N ALA A 74 -10.30 43.99 12.60
CA ALA A 74 -11.29 44.90 12.04
C ALA A 74 -12.38 44.13 11.26
N PRO A 75 -13.65 44.57 11.32
CA PRO A 75 -14.74 43.91 10.62
C PRO A 75 -14.50 43.90 9.10
N LEU A 76 -14.68 42.73 8.50
CA LEU A 76 -14.56 42.53 7.06
C LEU A 76 -15.61 43.39 6.32
N PRO A 77 -15.25 43.97 5.16
CA PRO A 77 -16.20 44.71 4.34
C PRO A 77 -17.32 43.78 3.85
N PRO A 78 -18.56 44.30 3.68
CA PRO A 78 -19.68 43.51 3.20
C PRO A 78 -19.38 42.93 1.81
N ALA A 79 -19.69 41.65 1.64
CA ALA A 79 -19.49 40.96 0.37
C ALA A 79 -20.29 41.66 -0.75
N PRO A 80 -19.70 41.80 -1.96
CA PRO A 80 -20.41 42.39 -3.09
C PRO A 80 -21.63 41.54 -3.46
N PRO A 81 -22.74 42.16 -3.89
CA PRO A 81 -23.95 41.43 -4.27
C PRO A 81 -23.67 40.50 -5.46
N THR A 82 -23.73 39.19 -5.22
CA THR A 82 -23.56 38.14 -6.23
C THR A 82 -24.87 37.88 -6.97
N THR A 83 -25.41 38.91 -7.61
CA THR A 83 -26.52 38.75 -8.54
C THR A 83 -26.00 39.03 -9.94
N THR A 84 -25.60 37.97 -10.64
CA THR A 84 -25.33 38.02 -12.08
C THR A 84 -26.60 38.53 -12.78
N PRO A 85 -26.54 39.61 -13.57
CA PRO A 85 -27.71 40.13 -14.27
C PRO A 85 -28.36 39.05 -15.14
N ASN A 86 -29.69 39.05 -15.23
CA ASN A 86 -30.43 38.08 -16.05
C ASN A 86 -29.99 38.07 -17.53
N ASP A 87 -29.51 39.21 -18.04
CA ASP A 87 -29.02 39.30 -19.41
C ASP A 87 -27.68 38.57 -19.58
N GLN A 88 -26.80 38.64 -18.57
CA GLN A 88 -25.54 37.90 -18.56
C GLN A 88 -25.78 36.39 -18.44
N LEU A 89 -26.77 35.96 -17.66
CA LEU A 89 -27.19 34.55 -17.61
C LEU A 89 -27.67 34.02 -18.97
N LYS A 90 -28.39 34.82 -19.74
CA LYS A 90 -28.82 34.46 -21.11
C LYS A 90 -27.64 34.38 -22.08
N GLU A 91 -26.67 35.27 -21.96
CA GLU A 91 -25.44 35.24 -22.76
C GLU A 91 -24.60 33.99 -22.45
N ASP A 92 -24.46 33.65 -21.16
CA ASP A 92 -23.76 32.45 -20.72
C ASP A 92 -24.45 31.16 -21.20
N GLU A 93 -25.79 31.13 -21.18
CA GLU A 93 -26.58 30.00 -21.71
C GLU A 93 -26.40 29.84 -23.23
N LEU A 94 -26.42 30.95 -23.99
CA LEU A 94 -26.15 30.94 -25.42
C LEU A 94 -24.72 30.49 -25.74
N LEU A 95 -23.74 30.91 -24.93
CA LEU A 95 -22.35 30.50 -25.08
C LEU A 95 -22.19 29.00 -24.81
N ALA A 96 -22.81 28.48 -23.76
CA ALA A 96 -22.81 27.05 -23.43
C ALA A 96 -23.41 26.21 -24.57
N HIS A 97 -24.54 26.65 -25.13
CA HIS A 97 -25.17 25.96 -26.27
C HIS A 97 -24.29 26.01 -27.53
N ARG A 98 -23.56 27.11 -27.77
CA ARG A 98 -22.61 27.22 -28.89
C ARG A 98 -21.42 26.27 -28.71
N LEU A 99 -20.88 26.15 -27.49
CA LEU A 99 -19.78 25.22 -27.19
C LEU A 99 -20.21 23.76 -27.36
N GLN A 100 -21.40 23.40 -26.87
CA GLN A 100 -21.95 22.06 -27.04
C GLN A 100 -22.13 21.68 -28.52
N ASN A 101 -22.60 22.61 -29.35
CA ASN A 101 -22.74 22.38 -30.80
C ASN A 101 -21.38 22.14 -31.47
N LEU A 102 -20.33 22.87 -31.09
CA LEU A 102 -18.97 22.66 -31.61
C LEU A 102 -18.41 21.28 -31.22
N GLU A 103 -18.69 20.81 -30.01
CA GLU A 103 -18.27 19.48 -29.56
C GLU A 103 -18.98 18.36 -30.34
N VAL A 104 -20.29 18.48 -30.55
CA VAL A 104 -21.08 17.53 -31.36
C VAL A 104 -20.59 17.49 -32.81
N GLU A 105 -20.25 18.65 -33.38
CA GLU A 105 -19.72 18.74 -34.74
C GLU A 105 -18.33 18.13 -34.86
N GLU A 106 -17.47 18.30 -33.85
CA GLU A 106 -16.16 17.65 -33.77
C GLU A 106 -16.27 16.13 -33.70
N VAL A 107 -17.20 15.60 -32.88
CA VAL A 107 -17.46 14.16 -32.80
C VAL A 107 -17.96 13.61 -34.14
N ARG A 108 -18.83 14.35 -34.83
CA ARG A 108 -19.33 13.98 -36.17
C ARG A 108 -18.19 13.98 -37.20
N ARG A 109 -17.30 14.98 -37.14
CA ARG A 109 -16.10 15.07 -37.99
C ARG A 109 -15.18 13.87 -37.79
N ARG A 110 -14.85 13.52 -36.54
CA ARG A 110 -14.03 12.33 -36.21
C ARG A 110 -14.66 11.01 -36.66
N SER A 111 -15.98 10.92 -36.57
CA SER A 111 -16.72 9.74 -37.02
C SER A 111 -16.67 9.59 -38.55
N SER A 112 -16.78 10.70 -39.29
CA SER A 112 -16.70 10.70 -40.76
C SER A 112 -15.31 10.42 -41.33
N SER A 113 -14.24 10.83 -40.62
CA SER A 113 -12.86 10.55 -41.05
C SER A 113 -12.46 9.08 -40.90
N ASN A 114 -13.04 8.35 -39.93
CA ASN A 114 -12.76 6.93 -39.73
C ASN A 114 -13.47 6.00 -40.72
N VAL A 115 -14.60 6.43 -41.30
CA VAL A 115 -15.34 5.60 -42.28
C VAL A 115 -14.68 5.61 -43.66
N SER A 116 -13.86 6.63 -43.97
CA SER A 116 -13.27 6.81 -45.30
C SER A 116 -11.98 6.01 -45.56
N GLN A 117 -11.40 5.33 -44.54
CA GLN A 117 -10.17 4.55 -44.72
C GLN A 117 -10.38 3.05 -44.96
N THR A 118 -11.60 2.51 -44.83
CA THR A 118 -11.86 1.07 -44.92
C THR A 118 -12.43 0.55 -46.24
N GLN A 119 -12.51 1.38 -47.31
CA GLN A 119 -12.91 0.88 -48.64
C GLN A 119 -12.05 1.49 -49.76
N ARG A 120 -10.87 0.91 -49.97
CA ARG A 120 -10.24 0.86 -51.30
C ARG A 120 -10.14 -0.59 -51.74
N PRO A 121 -10.94 -1.03 -52.74
CA PRO A 121 -10.69 -2.27 -53.46
C PRO A 121 -9.38 -2.13 -54.24
N GLY A 122 -8.52 -3.15 -54.15
CA GLY A 122 -7.29 -3.24 -54.94
C GLY A 122 -7.59 -3.20 -56.43
N SER A 123 -7.16 -2.15 -57.10
CA SER A 123 -7.24 -1.99 -58.55
C SER A 123 -6.16 -2.81 -59.26
N MET A 124 -6.57 -3.36 -60.40
CA MET A 124 -5.88 -4.35 -61.21
C MET A 124 -4.58 -3.85 -61.87
N VAL A 125 -3.65 -4.78 -62.00
CA VAL A 125 -2.42 -4.70 -62.81
C VAL A 125 -2.79 -4.75 -64.30
N ALA A 126 -2.21 -3.85 -65.10
CA ALA A 126 -2.35 -3.81 -66.55
C ALA A 126 -1.39 -4.81 -67.25
N PRO A 127 -1.82 -5.51 -68.32
CA PRO A 127 -0.95 -6.39 -69.11
C PRO A 127 -0.31 -5.69 -70.32
N SER A 128 0.92 -6.13 -70.62
CA SER A 128 1.75 -5.81 -71.80
C SER A 128 1.31 -6.58 -73.05
N PRO A 129 1.54 -6.11 -74.30
CA PRO A 129 1.03 -6.78 -75.49
C PRO A 129 1.93 -7.90 -76.03
N GLN A 130 1.27 -9.03 -76.30
CA GLN A 130 1.43 -10.00 -77.39
C GLN A 130 2.82 -10.45 -77.86
N THR A 131 3.05 -11.77 -77.85
CA THR A 131 3.37 -12.55 -79.08
C THR A 131 3.23 -14.09 -78.89
N HIS A 132 2.44 -14.68 -79.80
CA HIS A 132 2.45 -16.06 -80.36
C HIS A 132 2.16 -17.35 -79.54
N ALA A 133 1.05 -17.99 -79.98
CA ALA A 133 0.87 -19.41 -80.38
C ALA A 133 0.56 -20.50 -79.31
N PRO A 134 -0.17 -21.58 -79.70
CA PRO A 134 -1.24 -22.19 -78.90
C PRO A 134 -0.90 -23.58 -78.33
N LEU A 135 -1.73 -24.09 -77.40
CA LEU A 135 -2.12 -25.50 -77.34
C LEU A 135 -3.31 -25.75 -76.39
N LEU A 136 -3.96 -26.89 -76.63
CA LEU A 136 -5.34 -27.33 -76.38
C LEU A 136 -5.72 -27.74 -74.95
N HIS A 137 -7.04 -27.93 -74.82
CA HIS A 137 -7.83 -28.72 -73.85
C HIS A 137 -8.38 -28.00 -72.60
N GLN A 138 -9.55 -28.30 -72.03
CA GLN A 138 -10.85 -28.90 -72.41
C GLN A 138 -11.66 -29.00 -71.07
N VAL A 139 -13.00 -29.03 -71.15
CA VAL A 139 -13.99 -29.50 -70.12
C VAL A 139 -14.35 -28.46 -69.03
N SER A 140 -15.53 -27.79 -69.08
CA SER A 140 -16.88 -28.18 -68.54
C SER A 140 -16.90 -28.30 -67.00
N SER A 141 -17.87 -27.85 -66.19
CA SER A 141 -19.31 -27.59 -66.39
C SER A 141 -19.93 -26.86 -65.17
N LEU A 142 -21.10 -26.27 -65.44
CA LEU A 142 -22.13 -25.61 -64.62
C LEU A 142 -22.61 -26.34 -63.35
N SER A 143 -23.17 -25.58 -62.39
CA SER A 143 -24.56 -25.67 -61.81
C SER A 143 -24.62 -25.08 -60.39
N LEU A 144 -25.34 -23.97 -60.16
CA LEU A 144 -26.75 -23.78 -59.74
C LEU A 144 -27.02 -23.85 -58.22
N GLN A 145 -27.71 -22.82 -57.72
CA GLN A 145 -28.27 -22.65 -56.37
C GLN A 145 -29.36 -23.70 -56.04
N PRO A 146 -29.87 -23.76 -54.79
CA PRO A 146 -31.07 -22.96 -54.46
C PRO A 146 -31.21 -22.47 -53.00
N LEU A 147 -32.17 -21.54 -52.84
CA LEU A 147 -32.80 -21.01 -51.61
C LEU A 147 -33.50 -22.10 -50.76
N SER A 148 -33.57 -21.90 -49.44
CA SER A 148 -34.70 -22.41 -48.62
C SER A 148 -35.01 -21.52 -47.41
N THR A 149 -36.28 -21.14 -47.30
CA THR A 149 -37.01 -20.65 -46.12
C THR A 149 -37.24 -21.77 -45.10
N ASN A 150 -37.38 -21.44 -43.81
CA ASN A 150 -38.15 -22.25 -42.86
C ASN A 150 -38.57 -21.43 -41.62
N GLU A 151 -39.88 -21.37 -41.40
CA GLU A 151 -40.56 -21.06 -40.13
C GLU A 151 -40.54 -22.28 -39.20
N SER A 152 -40.50 -22.05 -37.88
CA SER A 152 -40.87 -23.09 -36.90
C SER A 152 -41.43 -22.48 -35.61
N LEU A 153 -42.59 -22.99 -35.21
CA LEU A 153 -43.39 -22.67 -34.02
C LEU A 153 -43.14 -23.70 -32.89
N ARG A 154 -43.17 -23.24 -31.62
CA ARG A 154 -43.68 -23.89 -30.36
C ARG A 154 -42.85 -23.48 -29.10
N PRO A 155 -43.33 -23.72 -27.85
CA PRO A 155 -44.57 -23.25 -27.24
C PRO A 155 -44.32 -22.58 -25.85
N ARG A 156 -45.29 -21.78 -25.37
CA ARG A 156 -45.33 -21.20 -24.00
C ARG A 156 -45.68 -22.26 -22.95
N SER A 157 -44.95 -22.31 -21.85
CA SER A 157 -45.42 -22.88 -20.57
C SER A 157 -45.52 -21.77 -19.52
N MET A 158 -46.67 -21.68 -18.87
CA MET A 158 -46.92 -20.84 -17.69
C MET A 158 -46.59 -21.63 -16.43
N THR A 159 -45.75 -21.07 -15.55
CA THR A 159 -45.67 -21.47 -14.14
C THR A 159 -45.33 -20.27 -13.27
N GLU A 160 -45.85 -20.33 -12.06
CA GLU A 160 -46.15 -19.25 -11.12
C GLU A 160 -44.94 -18.54 -10.50
N SER A 161 -45.25 -17.33 -10.04
CA SER A 161 -44.41 -16.32 -9.42
C SER A 161 -43.75 -16.75 -8.09
N SER A 162 -42.43 -16.56 -8.01
CA SER A 162 -41.70 -16.32 -6.77
C SER A 162 -40.69 -15.20 -7.01
N ASN A 163 -40.81 -14.12 -6.26
CA ASN A 163 -40.04 -12.88 -6.40
C ASN A 163 -38.56 -13.07 -6.05
N CYS A 164 -37.71 -13.29 -7.06
CA CYS A 164 -36.29 -12.97 -7.02
C CYS A 164 -35.89 -12.31 -8.34
N MET A 165 -35.61 -11.01 -8.30
CA MET A 165 -35.09 -10.24 -9.46
C MET A 165 -33.69 -10.73 -9.84
N PRO A 166 -33.46 -11.23 -11.07
CA PRO A 166 -32.13 -11.57 -11.55
C PRO A 166 -31.43 -10.29 -12.05
N TRP A 167 -30.30 -9.96 -11.44
CA TRP A 167 -29.43 -8.88 -11.90
C TRP A 167 -28.72 -9.29 -13.21
N SER A 168 -29.15 -8.74 -14.33
CA SER A 168 -28.46 -8.86 -15.62
C SER A 168 -27.40 -7.75 -15.80
N PRO A 169 -26.19 -8.07 -16.28
CA PRO A 169 -25.15 -7.08 -16.57
C PRO A 169 -25.48 -6.39 -17.91
N GLY A 170 -26.17 -5.26 -17.85
CA GLY A 170 -26.51 -4.52 -19.08
C GLY A 170 -27.39 -3.28 -18.92
N SER A 171 -27.84 -2.92 -17.71
CA SER A 171 -28.56 -1.67 -17.47
C SER A 171 -27.76 -0.74 -16.57
N PHE A 172 -26.74 -0.12 -17.15
CA PHE A 172 -26.38 1.24 -16.75
C PHE A 172 -27.01 2.15 -17.79
N GLY A 173 -28.11 2.80 -17.42
CA GLY A 173 -28.65 3.91 -18.19
C GLY A 173 -27.56 4.98 -18.33
N MET A 174 -27.48 5.59 -19.50
CA MET A 174 -26.69 6.80 -19.72
C MET A 174 -27.32 7.95 -18.92
N GLY A 175 -27.10 7.95 -17.60
CA GLY A 175 -27.26 9.12 -16.76
C GLY A 175 -25.92 9.86 -16.77
N THR A 176 -25.90 11.05 -17.35
CA THR A 176 -24.80 12.00 -17.24
C THR A 176 -24.68 12.47 -15.78
N ASN A 177 -24.09 11.64 -14.93
CA ASN A 177 -23.65 12.07 -13.61
C ASN A 177 -22.22 12.58 -13.76
N SER A 178 -22.10 13.88 -14.07
CA SER A 178 -20.97 14.64 -13.59
C SER A 178 -20.91 14.44 -12.08
N LEU A 179 -19.80 13.87 -11.61
CA LEU A 179 -19.49 13.83 -10.18
C LEU A 179 -19.56 15.28 -9.66
N PRO A 180 -20.24 15.55 -8.54
CA PRO A 180 -20.15 16.88 -7.95
C PRO A 180 -18.71 17.07 -7.50
N GLU A 181 -18.03 18.00 -8.18
CA GLU A 181 -16.82 18.60 -7.65
C GLU A 181 -17.17 19.15 -6.27
N VAL A 182 -16.52 18.60 -5.23
CA VAL A 182 -16.70 19.04 -3.84
C VAL A 182 -16.03 20.40 -3.71
N VAL A 183 -16.75 21.45 -4.10
CA VAL A 183 -16.46 22.81 -3.65
C VAL A 183 -16.93 22.89 -2.19
N PRO A 184 -16.06 23.27 -1.23
CA PRO A 184 -16.49 23.43 0.16
C PRO A 184 -17.53 24.55 0.24
N GLN A 185 -18.82 24.18 0.34
CA GLN A 185 -19.89 25.12 0.64
C GLN A 185 -19.78 25.53 2.11
N SER A 186 -19.46 26.80 2.35
CA SER A 186 -19.62 27.46 3.64
C SER A 186 -21.11 27.45 4.02
N ARG A 187 -21.50 26.65 5.02
CA ARG A 187 -22.86 26.66 5.57
C ARG A 187 -23.09 27.98 6.31
N SER A 188 -24.09 28.75 5.87
CA SER A 188 -24.67 29.83 6.66
C SER A 188 -25.54 29.24 7.77
N VAL A 189 -25.15 29.49 9.02
CA VAL A 189 -25.97 29.19 10.20
C VAL A 189 -26.97 30.33 10.34
N SER A 190 -28.22 30.08 9.97
CA SER A 190 -29.34 30.97 10.27
C SER A 190 -29.72 30.83 11.74
N TYR A 191 -29.29 31.78 12.57
CA TYR A 191 -29.85 31.98 13.91
C TYR A 191 -31.24 32.63 13.76
N VAL A 192 -32.29 31.85 14.00
CA VAL A 192 -33.61 32.39 14.36
C VAL A 192 -33.59 32.54 15.88
N GLY A 193 -33.53 33.79 16.34
CA GLY A 193 -33.58 34.13 17.74
C GLY A 193 -35.01 34.09 18.27
N ASP A 194 -35.19 33.44 19.42
CA ASP A 194 -36.34 33.61 20.29
C ASP A 194 -35.79 34.03 21.67
N PRO A 195 -36.30 35.09 22.31
CA PRO A 195 -35.75 35.57 23.58
C PRO A 195 -36.46 34.94 24.78
N ALA A 196 -35.69 34.78 25.85
CA ALA A 196 -36.09 34.42 27.21
C ALA A 196 -36.18 32.91 27.50
N GLU A 197 -35.13 32.37 28.12
CA GLU A 197 -35.18 32.01 29.54
C GLU A 197 -33.76 31.81 30.10
N ASN A 198 -33.49 32.48 31.22
CA ASN A 198 -32.22 32.44 31.95
C ASN A 198 -32.17 31.19 32.84
N PHE A 199 -31.26 30.26 32.57
CA PHE A 199 -30.76 29.32 33.59
C PHE A 199 -29.23 29.22 33.50
N PRO A 200 -28.49 29.35 34.62
CA PRO A 200 -27.04 29.21 34.63
C PRO A 200 -26.69 27.72 34.76
N ILE A 201 -26.23 27.11 33.67
CA ILE A 201 -25.54 25.80 33.72
C ILE A 201 -24.03 26.10 33.63
N PRO A 202 -23.22 25.69 34.62
CA PRO A 202 -21.77 25.76 34.51
C PRO A 202 -21.33 24.72 33.49
N VAL A 203 -20.94 25.16 32.29
CA VAL A 203 -20.25 24.32 31.31
C VAL A 203 -18.76 24.44 31.61
N GLU A 204 -18.20 23.43 32.28
CA GLU A 204 -16.75 23.21 32.26
C GLU A 204 -16.35 22.85 30.83
N SER A 205 -15.84 23.85 30.11
CA SER A 205 -15.25 23.66 28.79
C SER A 205 -13.89 22.99 28.97
N GLU A 206 -13.89 21.65 28.90
CA GLU A 206 -12.69 20.83 28.74
C GLU A 206 -12.12 21.10 27.34
N GLN A 207 -11.32 22.17 27.24
CA GLN A 207 -10.59 22.53 26.03
C GLN A 207 -9.48 21.49 25.81
N GLN A 208 -9.83 20.39 25.13
CA GLN A 208 -8.81 19.54 24.51
C GLN A 208 -7.99 20.40 23.55
N HIS A 209 -6.70 20.53 23.84
CA HIS A 209 -5.72 21.12 22.93
C HIS A 209 -5.66 20.29 21.64
N THR A 210 -6.54 20.58 20.69
CA THR A 210 -6.40 20.11 19.31
C THR A 210 -5.26 20.90 18.68
N SER A 211 -4.12 20.24 18.48
CA SER A 211 -3.06 20.74 17.62
C SER A 211 -3.65 21.19 16.27
N PRO A 212 -3.17 22.31 15.68
CA PRO A 212 -3.70 22.82 14.42
C PRO A 212 -3.63 21.75 13.32
N PRO A 213 -4.57 21.76 12.35
CA PRO A 213 -4.60 20.77 11.29
C PRO A 213 -3.32 20.84 10.45
N PRO A 214 -2.74 19.69 10.05
CA PRO A 214 -1.54 19.68 9.22
C PRO A 214 -1.81 20.40 7.89
N ILE A 215 -0.94 21.36 7.58
CA ILE A 215 -0.88 22.07 6.31
C ILE A 215 -0.75 21.03 5.19
N VAL A 216 -1.45 21.23 4.07
CA VAL A 216 -1.18 20.47 2.84
C VAL A 216 0.23 20.85 2.39
N ILE A 217 1.22 20.02 2.75
CA ILE A 217 2.62 20.26 2.40
C ILE A 217 2.79 19.90 0.93
N SER A 218 2.60 20.88 0.05
CA SER A 218 2.77 20.71 -1.40
C SER A 218 4.24 20.60 -1.82
N ASP A 219 5.18 21.06 -0.98
CA ASP A 219 6.61 20.96 -1.25
C ASP A 219 7.14 19.57 -0.90
N PRO A 220 7.66 18.78 -1.87
CA PRO A 220 8.22 17.46 -1.63
C PRO A 220 9.36 17.46 -0.62
N ILE A 221 10.14 18.55 -0.53
CA ILE A 221 11.26 18.66 0.41
C ILE A 221 10.72 18.78 1.83
N ALA A 222 9.80 19.72 2.07
CA ALA A 222 9.12 19.86 3.35
C ALA A 222 8.37 18.59 3.77
N LEU A 223 7.73 17.87 2.83
CA LEU A 223 7.05 16.61 3.13
C LEU A 223 8.03 15.51 3.51
N SER A 224 9.20 15.47 2.86
CA SER A 224 10.24 14.51 3.21
C SER A 224 10.83 14.81 4.59
N ALA A 225 11.09 16.08 4.90
CA ALA A 225 11.54 16.50 6.23
C ALA A 225 10.49 16.16 7.30
N TYR A 226 9.21 16.38 7.00
CA TYR A 226 8.10 15.98 7.86
C TYR A 226 8.09 14.47 8.12
N LEU A 227 8.24 13.63 7.07
CA LEU A 227 8.29 12.19 7.27
C LEU A 227 9.47 11.74 8.13
N GLU A 228 10.64 12.35 7.99
CA GLU A 228 11.82 12.01 8.81
C GLU A 228 11.64 12.46 10.28
N GLU A 229 10.92 13.57 10.51
CA GLU A 229 10.63 14.10 11.83
C GLU A 229 9.50 13.33 12.55
N TYR A 230 8.34 13.21 11.90
CA TYR A 230 7.12 12.66 12.49
C TYR A 230 6.95 11.16 12.23
N ARG A 231 7.66 10.60 11.24
CA ARG A 231 7.65 9.17 10.86
C ARG A 231 6.31 8.63 10.41
N GLN A 232 5.35 9.52 10.23
CA GLN A 232 3.98 9.19 9.94
C GLN A 232 3.51 10.04 8.77
N VAL A 233 2.71 9.45 7.89
CA VAL A 233 2.02 10.23 6.86
C VAL A 233 0.94 11.09 7.52
N PRO A 234 0.86 12.40 7.22
CA PRO A 234 -0.12 13.28 7.84
C PRO A 234 -1.54 12.81 7.54
N TYR A 235 -2.42 12.94 8.53
CA TYR A 235 -3.84 12.64 8.38
C TYR A 235 -4.55 13.78 7.64
N PRO A 236 -5.39 13.48 6.64
CA PRO A 236 -6.34 14.46 6.15
C PRO A 236 -7.20 14.95 7.32
N PRO A 237 -7.30 16.27 7.57
CA PRO A 237 -8.06 16.81 8.71
C PRO A 237 -9.54 16.42 8.70
N THR A 238 -10.07 16.06 7.53
CA THR A 238 -11.45 15.61 7.34
C THR A 238 -11.69 14.16 7.73
N TRP A 239 -10.64 13.36 7.97
CA TRP A 239 -10.77 11.95 8.33
C TRP A 239 -10.87 11.78 9.84
N SER A 240 -12.05 11.37 10.30
CA SER A 240 -12.25 10.89 11.68
C SER A 240 -11.99 9.39 11.73
N LEU A 241 -10.93 8.98 12.41
CA LEU A 241 -10.51 7.58 12.44
C LEU A 241 -10.99 6.89 13.72
N PRO A 242 -11.79 5.81 13.62
CA PRO A 242 -12.17 5.02 14.79
C PRO A 242 -10.94 4.34 15.44
N PRO A 243 -11.06 3.80 16.66
CA PRO A 243 -9.97 3.06 17.30
C PRO A 243 -9.46 1.89 16.44
N VAL A 244 -8.15 1.59 16.56
CA VAL A 244 -7.54 0.44 15.88
C VAL A 244 -7.90 -0.85 16.61
N LEU A 245 -8.41 -1.84 15.88
CA LEU A 245 -8.76 -3.17 16.39
C LEU A 245 -7.68 -4.22 16.08
N ALA A 246 -7.04 -4.10 14.92
CA ALA A 246 -5.94 -4.95 14.50
C ALA A 246 -5.00 -4.17 13.59
N THR A 247 -3.71 -4.49 13.66
CA THR A 247 -2.68 -3.93 12.79
C THR A 247 -2.01 -5.06 12.02
N PHE A 248 -1.77 -4.83 10.73
CA PHE A 248 -1.02 -5.71 9.87
C PHE A 248 0.13 -4.95 9.23
N TYR A 249 1.31 -5.55 9.21
CA TYR A 249 2.54 -4.98 8.64
C TYR A 249 2.91 -5.70 7.35
N ALA A 250 3.27 -4.92 6.34
CA ALA A 250 3.71 -5.46 5.06
C ALA A 250 5.13 -6.04 5.19
N CYS A 251 5.28 -7.28 4.77
CA CYS A 251 6.52 -8.03 4.68
C CYS A 251 6.77 -8.37 3.21
N GLY A 252 7.70 -7.66 2.58
CA GLY A 252 8.12 -7.95 1.21
C GLY A 252 8.83 -9.30 1.12
N GLY A 253 8.59 -10.05 0.03
CA GLY A 253 9.30 -11.29 -0.25
C GLY A 253 10.82 -11.09 -0.43
N SER A 254 11.59 -12.12 -0.12
CA SER A 254 13.05 -12.14 -0.28
C SER A 254 13.53 -12.09 -1.73
N LYS A 255 12.67 -12.48 -2.69
CA LYS A 255 13.06 -12.61 -4.10
C LYS A 255 12.67 -11.35 -4.87
N THR A 256 13.65 -10.49 -5.10
CA THR A 256 13.58 -9.46 -6.13
C THR A 256 14.22 -10.01 -7.40
N ALA A 257 13.53 -9.91 -8.54
CA ALA A 257 14.09 -10.34 -9.81
C ALA A 257 15.34 -9.49 -10.15
N PRO A 258 16.37 -10.06 -10.79
CA PRO A 258 17.50 -9.26 -11.26
C PRO A 258 16.99 -8.11 -12.14
N LYS A 259 17.43 -6.88 -11.86
CA LYS A 259 17.00 -5.64 -12.54
C LYS A 259 15.57 -5.17 -12.25
N SER A 260 14.88 -5.75 -11.27
CA SER A 260 13.61 -5.17 -10.80
C SER A 260 13.83 -3.84 -10.09
N ASP A 261 12.85 -2.96 -10.19
CA ASP A 261 12.76 -1.71 -9.44
C ASP A 261 11.56 -1.75 -8.47
N TRP A 262 11.36 -0.68 -7.70
CA TRP A 262 10.23 -0.56 -6.78
C TRP A 262 8.85 -0.59 -7.44
N LEU A 263 8.74 -0.24 -8.74
CA LEU A 263 7.52 -0.36 -9.55
C LEU A 263 7.27 -1.77 -10.08
N SER A 264 8.26 -2.64 -9.99
CA SER A 264 8.15 -4.02 -10.45
C SER A 264 7.20 -4.80 -9.54
N GLN A 265 6.45 -5.72 -10.13
CA GLN A 265 5.57 -6.58 -9.38
C GLN A 265 6.40 -7.47 -8.45
N GLN A 266 6.03 -7.55 -7.18
CA GLN A 266 6.63 -8.50 -6.25
C GLN A 266 5.99 -9.88 -6.45
N ASP A 267 6.81 -10.92 -6.47
CA ASP A 267 6.33 -12.31 -6.57
C ASP A 267 5.47 -12.69 -5.35
N THR A 268 5.85 -12.18 -4.18
CA THR A 268 5.16 -12.44 -2.92
C THR A 268 5.15 -11.22 -2.02
N LEU A 269 3.98 -10.91 -1.45
CA LEU A 269 3.80 -9.91 -0.40
C LEU A 269 3.01 -10.55 0.75
N THR A 270 3.46 -10.38 1.99
CA THR A 270 2.76 -10.93 3.15
C THR A 270 2.38 -9.82 4.13
N TRP A 271 1.17 -9.83 4.65
CA TRP A 271 0.72 -8.96 5.74
C TRP A 271 0.67 -9.77 7.04
N ARG A 272 1.29 -9.30 8.12
CA ARG A 272 1.39 -10.03 9.40
C ARG A 272 1.02 -9.14 10.58
N THR A 273 0.51 -9.70 11.67
CA THR A 273 0.25 -8.92 12.89
C THR A 273 1.50 -8.60 13.72
N ILE A 274 2.67 -9.06 13.28
CA ILE A 274 3.97 -8.84 13.92
C ILE A 274 4.83 -8.04 12.95
N ARG A 275 5.59 -7.08 13.48
CA ARG A 275 6.49 -6.27 12.66
C ARG A 275 7.61 -7.12 12.06
N PRO A 276 8.10 -6.77 10.87
CA PRO A 276 9.32 -7.38 10.31
C PRO A 276 10.55 -7.25 11.21
N THR A 277 10.62 -6.16 11.97
CA THR A 277 11.75 -5.81 12.85
C THR A 277 11.71 -6.52 14.20
N GLU A 278 10.51 -6.90 14.66
CA GLU A 278 10.34 -7.63 15.91
C GLU A 278 10.92 -9.05 15.78
N PRO A 279 11.74 -9.51 16.74
CA PRO A 279 12.21 -10.87 16.74
C PRO A 279 11.00 -11.80 16.75
N ALA A 280 10.90 -12.67 15.75
CA ALA A 280 9.79 -13.59 15.53
C ALA A 280 9.71 -14.64 16.66
N TYR A 281 9.28 -14.23 17.85
CA TYR A 281 8.99 -15.11 18.96
C TYR A 281 7.71 -15.91 18.72
N ASN A 282 6.90 -15.52 17.74
CA ASN A 282 5.63 -16.17 17.45
C ASN A 282 5.43 -16.46 15.94
N PRO A 283 5.81 -17.65 15.45
CA PRO A 283 5.57 -18.06 14.07
C PRO A 283 4.09 -18.31 13.73
N ALA A 284 3.17 -18.24 14.70
CA ALA A 284 1.74 -18.47 14.52
C ALA A 284 0.92 -17.19 14.29
N ALA A 285 1.57 -16.04 14.07
CA ALA A 285 0.88 -14.80 13.78
C ALA A 285 0.00 -14.92 12.53
N PRO A 286 -1.25 -14.43 12.56
CA PRO A 286 -2.09 -14.37 11.38
C PRO A 286 -1.35 -13.67 10.23
N SER A 287 -1.28 -14.35 9.09
CA SER A 287 -0.62 -13.82 7.91
C SER A 287 -1.50 -13.96 6.67
N TYR A 288 -1.51 -12.91 5.85
CA TYR A 288 -2.13 -12.91 4.54
C TYR A 288 -1.04 -12.82 3.48
N THR A 289 -0.84 -13.88 2.70
CA THR A 289 0.22 -13.92 1.68
C THR A 289 -0.39 -13.86 0.28
N PHE A 290 0.01 -12.85 -0.48
CA PHE A 290 -0.19 -12.77 -1.90
C PHE A 290 0.91 -13.53 -2.62
N MET A 291 0.52 -14.35 -3.58
CA MET A 291 1.41 -14.98 -4.54
C MET A 291 1.03 -14.53 -5.94
N PHE A 292 1.93 -13.82 -6.60
CA PHE A 292 1.76 -13.39 -7.97
C PHE A 292 2.21 -14.49 -8.94
N THR A 293 1.37 -14.77 -9.93
CA THR A 293 1.64 -15.77 -10.96
C THR A 293 1.28 -15.22 -12.33
N ALA A 294 2.22 -15.33 -13.26
CA ALA A 294 1.92 -15.12 -14.68
C ALA A 294 1.21 -16.38 -15.19
N LYS A 295 -0.09 -16.27 -15.51
CA LYS A 295 -0.92 -17.38 -15.99
C LYS A 295 -0.74 -17.68 -17.49
N GLY A 296 0.31 -17.15 -18.10
CA GLY A 296 0.48 -17.11 -19.54
C GLY A 296 -0.48 -16.08 -20.16
N GLY A 297 -1.14 -16.45 -21.25
CA GLY A 297 -1.86 -15.53 -22.12
C GLY A 297 -1.20 -15.46 -23.49
N SER A 298 -1.84 -14.76 -24.42
CA SER A 298 -1.18 -14.49 -25.71
C SER A 298 -0.15 -13.39 -25.50
N PHE A 299 0.84 -13.30 -26.39
CA PHE A 299 1.76 -12.15 -26.39
C PHE A 299 1.02 -10.80 -26.36
N ARG A 300 -0.20 -10.72 -26.90
CA ARG A 300 -1.02 -9.49 -26.94
C ARG A 300 -2.00 -9.33 -25.76
N ASP A 301 -2.15 -10.36 -24.93
CA ASP A 301 -3.11 -10.40 -23.82
C ASP A 301 -2.49 -11.18 -22.66
N PRO A 302 -1.43 -10.64 -22.04
CA PRO A 302 -0.83 -11.26 -20.86
C PRO A 302 -1.87 -11.34 -19.74
N ARG A 303 -1.89 -12.48 -19.05
CA ARG A 303 -2.80 -12.74 -17.95
C ARG A 303 -2.01 -12.88 -16.66
N PHE A 304 -2.37 -12.05 -15.72
CA PHE A 304 -1.80 -12.03 -14.39
C PHE A 304 -2.85 -12.53 -13.40
N GLN A 305 -2.41 -13.34 -12.45
CA GLN A 305 -3.24 -13.68 -11.32
C GLN A 305 -2.42 -13.53 -10.05
N TRP A 306 -3.00 -12.90 -9.03
CA TRP A 306 -2.55 -13.13 -7.67
C TRP A 306 -3.54 -14.00 -6.91
N THR A 307 -2.99 -14.82 -6.02
CA THR A 307 -3.74 -15.65 -5.08
C THR A 307 -3.41 -15.18 -3.67
N LEU A 308 -4.42 -14.85 -2.89
CA LEU A 308 -4.30 -14.49 -1.50
C LEU A 308 -4.61 -15.70 -0.61
N ILE A 309 -3.65 -16.03 0.22
CA ILE A 309 -3.65 -17.15 1.15
C ILE A 309 -3.80 -16.58 2.55
N GLY A 310 -4.93 -16.87 3.21
CA GLY A 310 -5.23 -16.37 4.56
C GLY A 310 -4.68 -17.27 5.68
N PRO A 311 -4.76 -16.81 6.95
CA PRO A 311 -4.15 -17.46 8.10
C PRO A 311 -4.69 -18.86 8.41
N GLU A 312 -5.94 -19.15 8.03
CA GLU A 312 -6.60 -20.44 8.30
C GLU A 312 -6.26 -21.53 7.27
N SER A 313 -5.56 -21.18 6.18
CA SER A 313 -5.18 -22.16 5.17
C SER A 313 -3.91 -22.89 5.63
N SER A 314 -4.03 -24.20 5.89
CA SER A 314 -2.93 -25.02 6.40
C SER A 314 -1.67 -24.87 5.53
N THR A 315 -0.53 -24.60 6.16
CA THR A 315 0.78 -24.35 5.52
C THR A 315 1.41 -25.56 4.83
N ASP A 316 0.75 -26.72 4.81
CA ASP A 316 1.24 -27.89 4.10
C ASP A 316 0.64 -27.92 2.68
N PRO A 317 1.36 -27.41 1.64
CA PRO A 317 0.84 -27.36 0.27
C PRO A 317 0.51 -28.74 -0.30
N LYS A 318 0.99 -29.83 0.33
CA LYS A 318 0.70 -31.21 -0.07
C LYS A 318 -0.53 -31.81 0.63
N LYS A 319 -1.00 -31.22 1.72
CA LYS A 319 -2.18 -31.68 2.48
C LYS A 319 -3.28 -30.64 2.60
N ALA A 320 -3.20 -29.54 1.85
CA ALA A 320 -4.21 -28.50 1.84
C ALA A 320 -5.61 -29.12 1.63
N PRO A 321 -6.53 -29.00 2.60
CA PRO A 321 -7.89 -29.45 2.42
C PRO A 321 -8.47 -28.73 1.20
N LYS A 322 -9.23 -29.45 0.38
CA LYS A 322 -9.85 -28.98 -0.88
C LYS A 322 -10.86 -27.83 -0.70
N ASN A 323 -10.88 -27.16 0.45
CA ASN A 323 -11.80 -26.07 0.73
C ASN A 323 -11.37 -24.82 -0.03
N LYS A 324 -11.68 -24.79 -1.33
CA LYS A 324 -11.48 -23.64 -2.23
C LYS A 324 -12.25 -22.40 -1.79
N ASP A 325 -13.11 -22.51 -0.78
CA ASP A 325 -14.06 -21.46 -0.42
C ASP A 325 -13.41 -20.31 0.38
N SER A 326 -12.16 -20.45 0.87
CA SER A 326 -11.42 -19.40 1.60
C SER A 326 -10.30 -18.71 0.79
N VAL A 327 -10.07 -19.13 -0.46
CA VAL A 327 -9.00 -18.55 -1.28
C VAL A 327 -9.56 -17.37 -2.07
N TRP A 328 -8.91 -16.22 -1.92
CA TRP A 328 -9.19 -15.05 -2.75
C TRP A 328 -8.26 -15.06 -3.95
N THR A 329 -8.83 -14.82 -5.12
CA THR A 329 -8.09 -14.78 -6.38
C THR A 329 -8.41 -13.51 -7.11
N TYR A 330 -7.40 -12.86 -7.67
CA TYR A 330 -7.59 -11.70 -8.51
C TYR A 330 -7.03 -11.98 -9.89
N ASP A 331 -7.92 -12.02 -10.86
CA ASP A 331 -7.55 -12.22 -12.25
C ASP A 331 -7.55 -10.88 -12.97
N LEU A 332 -6.36 -10.50 -13.44
CA LEU A 332 -6.10 -9.28 -14.17
C LEU A 332 -5.69 -9.59 -15.61
N ARG A 333 -6.42 -9.04 -16.58
CA ARG A 333 -6.04 -9.05 -17.99
C ARG A 333 -5.71 -7.64 -18.46
N LEU A 334 -4.50 -7.47 -18.98
CA LEU A 334 -4.03 -6.22 -19.55
C LEU A 334 -3.89 -6.36 -21.07
N ASP A 335 -4.25 -5.31 -21.79
CA ASP A 335 -3.91 -5.14 -23.19
C ASP A 335 -2.44 -4.78 -23.32
N LEU A 336 -1.68 -5.57 -24.09
CA LEU A 336 -0.24 -5.34 -24.20
C LEU A 336 0.09 -3.98 -24.85
N ASN A 337 -0.74 -3.54 -25.80
CA ASN A 337 -0.44 -2.36 -26.60
C ASN A 337 -0.69 -1.05 -25.84
N GLY A 338 -1.77 -0.99 -25.07
CA GLY A 338 -2.11 0.21 -24.29
C GLY A 338 -1.75 0.12 -22.80
N GLY A 339 -1.35 -1.04 -22.29
CA GLY A 339 -1.35 -1.32 -20.85
C GLY A 339 -2.76 -1.28 -20.24
N MET A 340 -3.80 -1.10 -21.06
CA MET A 340 -5.17 -0.88 -20.64
C MET A 340 -5.79 -2.18 -20.17
N ARG A 341 -6.55 -2.12 -19.09
CA ARG A 341 -7.17 -3.31 -18.52
C ARG A 341 -8.36 -3.79 -19.35
N LYS A 342 -8.37 -5.08 -19.72
CA LYS A 342 -9.48 -5.74 -20.42
C LYS A 342 -10.50 -6.35 -19.45
N SER A 343 -10.02 -6.89 -18.34
CA SER A 343 -10.88 -7.44 -17.29
C SER A 343 -10.16 -7.45 -15.94
N GLU A 344 -10.92 -7.19 -14.89
CA GLU A 344 -10.50 -7.39 -13.50
C GLU A 344 -11.65 -8.06 -12.75
N VAL A 345 -11.30 -9.13 -12.05
CA VAL A 345 -12.26 -9.91 -11.28
C VAL A 345 -11.61 -10.32 -9.97
N LEU A 346 -12.17 -9.88 -8.85
CA LEU A 346 -11.80 -10.36 -7.53
C LEU A 346 -12.75 -11.50 -7.13
N GLY A 347 -12.27 -12.73 -7.18
CA GLY A 347 -12.99 -13.93 -6.77
C GLY A 347 -12.74 -14.28 -5.31
N HIS A 348 -13.78 -14.80 -4.65
CA HIS A 348 -13.72 -15.36 -3.29
C HIS A 348 -14.31 -16.77 -3.30
N GLY A 349 -13.49 -17.77 -3.60
CA GLY A 349 -13.94 -19.15 -3.75
C GLY A 349 -15.10 -19.31 -4.73
N LYS A 350 -16.22 -19.90 -4.28
CA LYS A 350 -17.47 -20.04 -5.08
C LYS A 350 -18.43 -18.85 -4.96
N LYS A 351 -18.12 -17.85 -4.13
CA LYS A 351 -19.00 -16.69 -3.95
C LYS A 351 -19.00 -15.83 -5.21
N LYS A 352 -20.01 -14.96 -5.31
CA LYS A 352 -20.11 -13.98 -6.40
C LYS A 352 -18.82 -13.17 -6.47
N ALA A 353 -18.28 -13.03 -7.67
CA ALA A 353 -17.10 -12.20 -7.89
C ALA A 353 -17.41 -10.74 -7.53
N VAL A 354 -16.44 -10.11 -6.87
CA VAL A 354 -16.43 -8.69 -6.54
C VAL A 354 -15.89 -7.93 -7.75
N LEU A 355 -16.72 -7.03 -8.28
CA LEU A 355 -16.32 -6.09 -9.31
C LEU A 355 -15.80 -4.82 -8.62
N THR A 356 -14.60 -4.40 -8.98
CA THR A 356 -13.96 -3.19 -8.47
C THR A 356 -13.87 -2.16 -9.58
N THR A 357 -14.05 -0.89 -9.23
CA THR A 357 -13.96 0.24 -10.16
C THR A 357 -12.96 1.24 -9.61
N TYR A 358 -11.79 1.32 -10.25
CA TYR A 358 -10.76 2.30 -9.92
C TYR A 358 -11.01 3.63 -10.66
N VAL A 359 -10.80 4.74 -9.97
CA VAL A 359 -10.90 6.09 -10.52
C VAL A 359 -9.67 6.88 -10.09
N HIS A 360 -8.85 7.28 -11.06
CA HIS A 360 -7.75 8.21 -10.87
C HIS A 360 -8.27 9.63 -11.09
N ALA A 361 -8.63 10.34 -10.01
CA ALA A 361 -9.24 11.67 -10.10
C ALA A 361 -8.19 12.78 -9.95
N LEU A 362 -8.62 14.04 -10.07
CA LEU A 362 -7.73 15.19 -9.93
C LEU A 362 -7.22 15.37 -8.50
N ASN A 363 -8.04 15.04 -7.50
CA ASN A 363 -7.77 15.33 -6.10
C ASN A 363 -7.30 14.11 -5.30
N TYR A 364 -7.83 12.93 -5.64
CA TYR A 364 -7.51 11.65 -4.99
C TYR A 364 -7.83 10.49 -5.93
N ASP A 365 -7.25 9.34 -5.62
CA ASP A 365 -7.53 8.08 -6.27
C ASP A 365 -8.52 7.29 -5.42
N SER A 366 -9.38 6.51 -6.07
CA SER A 366 -10.39 5.74 -5.36
C SER A 366 -10.67 4.39 -6.00
N LEU A 367 -11.09 3.42 -5.18
CA LEU A 367 -11.50 2.09 -5.61
C LEU A 367 -12.85 1.74 -4.99
N ARG A 368 -13.91 1.73 -5.81
CA ARG A 368 -15.29 1.40 -5.40
C ARG A 368 -15.58 -0.08 -5.63
N PHE A 369 -16.27 -0.74 -4.71
CA PHE A 369 -16.71 -2.13 -4.88
C PHE A 369 -17.88 -2.50 -3.94
N ILE A 370 -18.52 -3.64 -4.19
CA ILE A 370 -19.54 -4.22 -3.31
C ILE A 370 -18.97 -5.49 -2.70
N GLY A 371 -18.88 -5.55 -1.37
CA GLY A 371 -18.33 -6.69 -0.65
C GLY A 371 -19.24 -7.93 -0.72
N PRO A 372 -18.73 -9.11 -0.34
CA PRO A 372 -19.54 -10.33 -0.25
C PRO A 372 -20.70 -10.25 0.76
N ASP A 373 -20.62 -9.30 1.68
CA ASP A 373 -21.66 -8.93 2.65
C ASP A 373 -22.76 -8.04 2.06
N GLY A 374 -22.63 -7.63 0.79
CA GLY A 374 -23.56 -6.74 0.11
C GLY A 374 -23.38 -5.25 0.44
N ARG A 375 -22.42 -4.89 1.31
CA ARG A 375 -22.12 -3.48 1.62
C ARG A 375 -21.31 -2.85 0.50
N SER A 376 -21.57 -1.57 0.26
CA SER A 376 -20.77 -0.74 -0.65
C SER A 376 -19.54 -0.22 0.09
N TYR A 377 -18.38 -0.30 -0.57
CA TYR A 377 -17.09 0.11 -0.03
C TYR A 377 -16.37 1.04 -1.01
N LEU A 378 -15.53 1.92 -0.46
CA LEU A 378 -14.71 2.83 -1.24
C LEU A 378 -13.35 3.06 -0.57
N TRP A 379 -12.28 2.62 -1.20
CA TRP A 379 -10.95 3.13 -0.87
C TRP A 379 -10.80 4.54 -1.41
N VAL A 380 -10.20 5.43 -0.63
CA VAL A 380 -9.86 6.80 -1.00
C VAL A 380 -8.41 7.06 -0.57
N SER A 381 -7.58 7.55 -1.49
CA SER A 381 -6.24 8.03 -1.18
C SER A 381 -6.28 9.46 -0.61
N SER A 382 -5.32 9.84 0.21
CA SER A 382 -5.23 11.19 0.79
C SER A 382 -4.89 12.27 -0.22
N ALA A 383 -4.29 11.88 -1.34
CA ALA A 383 -3.90 12.74 -2.45
C ALA A 383 -3.86 11.94 -3.75
N LYS A 384 -3.90 12.64 -4.89
CA LYS A 384 -3.68 12.03 -6.21
C LYS A 384 -2.29 11.40 -6.28
N VAL A 385 -2.20 10.17 -6.77
CA VAL A 385 -0.89 9.53 -6.99
C VAL A 385 -0.21 10.18 -8.18
N SER A 386 0.95 10.80 -7.97
CA SER A 386 1.73 11.37 -9.07
C SER A 386 3.19 11.58 -8.67
N SER A 387 4.10 10.91 -9.37
CA SER A 387 5.52 11.10 -9.10
C SER A 387 6.01 12.48 -9.55
N VAL A 388 5.41 13.08 -10.59
CA VAL A 388 5.89 14.37 -11.12
C VAL A 388 5.31 15.60 -10.41
N ASN A 389 4.19 15.45 -9.69
CA ASN A 389 3.48 16.56 -9.04
C ASN A 389 3.66 16.55 -7.51
N GLY A 390 4.78 16.03 -7.02
CA GLY A 390 5.16 16.07 -5.62
C GLY A 390 4.46 15.09 -4.68
N SER A 391 3.45 14.36 -5.16
CA SER A 391 2.74 13.34 -4.38
C SER A 391 3.50 12.00 -4.44
N ARG A 392 4.47 11.84 -3.55
CA ARG A 392 5.27 10.60 -3.48
C ARG A 392 4.37 9.42 -3.12
N TYR A 393 4.56 8.27 -3.77
CA TYR A 393 3.77 7.06 -3.54
C TYR A 393 3.76 6.64 -2.07
N ASP A 394 4.90 6.75 -1.41
CA ASP A 394 5.09 6.40 0.00
C ASP A 394 4.59 7.46 0.98
N THR A 395 4.09 8.60 0.49
CA THR A 395 3.42 9.62 1.33
C THR A 395 1.91 9.52 1.26
N ILE A 396 1.37 8.51 0.56
CA ILE A 396 -0.07 8.41 0.34
C ILE A 396 -0.70 7.53 1.41
N ARG A 397 -1.68 8.11 2.10
CA ARG A 397 -2.52 7.40 3.05
C ARG A 397 -3.78 6.93 2.34
N HIS A 398 -4.31 5.80 2.75
CA HIS A 398 -5.53 5.25 2.19
C HIS A 398 -6.54 5.04 3.30
N ALA A 399 -7.80 5.36 3.06
CA ALA A 399 -8.90 5.02 3.97
C ALA A 399 -9.96 4.22 3.22
N LEU A 400 -10.42 3.14 3.82
CA LEU A 400 -11.53 2.33 3.34
C LEU A 400 -12.79 2.78 4.06
N PHE A 401 -13.70 3.37 3.29
CA PHE A 401 -15.01 3.75 3.77
C PHE A 401 -16.01 2.62 3.51
N GLY A 402 -16.85 2.32 4.49
CA GLY A 402 -17.93 1.35 4.38
C GLY A 402 -19.28 2.03 4.55
N ALA A 403 -20.23 1.79 3.64
CA ALA A 403 -21.60 2.26 3.77
C ALA A 403 -22.24 1.77 5.08
N VAL A 404 -22.94 2.66 5.79
CA VAL A 404 -23.61 2.37 7.07
C VAL A 404 -25.09 2.71 6.97
N GLY A 405 -25.95 1.80 7.43
CA GLY A 405 -27.40 2.02 7.50
C GLY A 405 -28.04 2.23 6.11
N HIS A 406 -28.78 3.33 5.97
CA HIS A 406 -29.48 3.68 4.73
C HIS A 406 -28.64 4.49 3.74
N ASN A 407 -27.45 4.95 4.14
CA ASN A 407 -26.57 5.72 3.27
C ASN A 407 -25.86 4.77 2.31
N LEU A 408 -26.25 4.82 1.04
CA LEU A 408 -25.65 3.96 0.00
C LEU A 408 -24.27 4.43 -0.46
N ASP A 409 -23.93 5.71 -0.22
CA ASP A 409 -22.63 6.25 -0.61
C ASP A 409 -21.60 6.04 0.50
N PRO A 410 -20.55 5.23 0.27
CA PRO A 410 -19.58 4.91 1.30
C PRO A 410 -18.83 6.14 1.82
N LEU A 411 -18.66 7.19 1.03
CA LEU A 411 -17.94 8.42 1.45
C LEU A 411 -18.50 9.06 2.72
N TYR A 412 -19.80 8.88 2.98
CA TYR A 412 -20.46 9.37 4.20
C TYR A 412 -20.60 8.30 5.29
N GLY A 413 -20.00 7.13 5.07
CA GLY A 413 -19.95 6.02 6.00
C GLY A 413 -18.79 6.12 6.99
N GLU A 414 -18.55 5.02 7.70
CA GLU A 414 -17.45 4.91 8.66
C GLU A 414 -16.14 4.51 7.94
N ILE A 415 -15.00 4.95 8.46
CA ILE A 415 -13.69 4.44 8.05
C ILE A 415 -13.49 3.08 8.73
N VAL A 416 -13.68 1.99 7.98
CA VAL A 416 -13.57 0.61 8.50
C VAL A 416 -12.14 0.10 8.54
N ALA A 417 -11.25 0.68 7.75
CA ALA A 417 -9.83 0.37 7.71
C ALA A 417 -9.05 1.53 7.06
N ASP A 418 -7.75 1.56 7.25
CA ASP A 418 -6.84 2.52 6.62
C ASP A 418 -5.42 1.98 6.53
N HIS A 419 -4.68 2.48 5.56
CA HIS A 419 -3.33 2.04 5.25
C HIS A 419 -2.38 3.24 5.14
N THR A 420 -1.16 3.05 5.60
CA THR A 420 -0.06 4.01 5.48
C THR A 420 1.25 3.29 5.24
N PHE A 421 2.12 3.88 4.43
CA PHE A 421 3.46 3.35 4.21
C PHE A 421 4.38 3.57 5.40
N TRP A 422 4.10 4.59 6.23
CA TRP A 422 4.89 4.94 7.40
C TRP A 422 3.97 5.09 8.60
N ASP A 423 4.07 4.13 9.52
CA ASP A 423 3.15 4.01 10.64
C ASP A 423 3.47 4.90 11.84
N GLY A 424 4.59 5.63 11.83
CA GLY A 424 5.02 6.48 12.93
C GLY A 424 5.69 5.74 14.06
N TYR A 425 5.89 4.43 13.97
CA TYR A 425 6.32 3.66 15.12
C TYR A 425 7.75 3.97 15.53
N VAL A 426 7.90 4.13 16.84
CA VAL A 426 9.15 4.31 17.54
C VAL A 426 9.15 3.31 18.67
N ASP A 427 9.98 2.27 18.54
CA ASP A 427 10.25 1.38 19.66
C ASP A 427 11.21 2.08 20.63
N GLN A 428 10.68 2.61 21.73
CA GLN A 428 11.49 3.24 22.77
C GLN A 428 12.25 2.21 23.62
N ASP A 429 11.81 0.96 23.61
CA ASP A 429 12.39 -0.15 24.37
C ASP A 429 13.40 -0.96 23.53
N GLU A 430 13.49 -0.69 22.21
CA GLU A 430 14.45 -1.35 21.34
C GLU A 430 15.87 -1.16 21.86
N THR A 431 16.50 -2.28 22.18
CA THR A 431 17.85 -2.29 22.74
C THR A 431 18.84 -2.74 21.67
N HIS A 432 19.69 -1.81 21.22
CA HIS A 432 20.73 -2.10 20.24
C HIS A 432 21.99 -2.63 20.92
N THR A 433 21.98 -3.90 21.33
CA THR A 433 23.13 -4.56 21.94
C THR A 433 24.38 -4.47 21.06
N GLY A 434 25.48 -3.99 21.62
CA GLY A 434 26.76 -3.81 20.92
C GLY A 434 26.88 -2.51 20.13
N ALA A 435 25.87 -1.65 20.14
CA ALA A 435 25.99 -0.26 19.69
C ALA A 435 26.30 0.65 20.88
N LYS A 436 27.28 1.53 20.73
CA LYS A 436 27.65 2.55 21.72
C LYS A 436 27.35 3.91 21.13
N CYS A 437 26.70 4.79 21.89
CA CYS A 437 26.49 6.16 21.45
C CYS A 437 27.81 6.95 21.54
N ASP A 438 28.31 7.50 20.44
CA ASP A 438 29.56 8.28 20.43
C ASP A 438 29.44 9.64 21.11
N GLY A 439 28.22 10.18 21.23
CA GLY A 439 27.96 11.38 22.03
C GLY A 439 28.07 11.14 23.53
N CYS A 440 27.09 10.44 24.13
CA CYS A 440 27.01 10.22 25.57
C CYS A 440 27.70 8.95 26.09
N GLN A 441 28.32 8.17 25.20
CA GLN A 441 29.03 6.92 25.52
C GLN A 441 28.14 5.80 26.10
N SER A 442 26.81 5.94 26.04
CA SER A 442 25.87 4.92 26.51
C SER A 442 25.97 3.62 25.69
N THR A 443 25.89 2.47 26.36
CA THR A 443 25.87 1.15 25.75
C THR A 443 25.06 0.19 26.63
N PRO A 444 24.07 -0.55 26.10
CA PRO A 444 23.56 -0.43 24.73
C PRO A 444 22.85 0.92 24.48
N ILE A 445 22.64 1.27 23.21
CA ILE A 445 21.71 2.35 22.84
C ILE A 445 20.28 1.81 23.02
N ASN A 446 19.48 2.47 23.86
CA ASN A 446 18.06 2.18 24.05
C ASN A 446 17.21 3.17 23.25
N GLY A 447 16.16 2.67 22.62
CA GLY A 447 15.30 3.43 21.74
C GLY A 447 15.97 3.74 20.41
N LEU A 448 15.74 4.95 19.89
CA LEU A 448 16.19 5.35 18.57
C LEU A 448 17.72 5.45 18.45
N ARG A 449 18.27 4.62 17.56
CA ARG A 449 19.65 4.70 17.12
C ARG A 449 19.76 5.42 15.79
N TRP A 450 20.71 6.35 15.72
CA TRP A 450 21.07 7.08 14.52
C TRP A 450 22.49 6.76 14.14
N LYS A 451 22.73 6.43 12.88
CA LYS A 451 24.05 6.12 12.34
C LYS A 451 24.46 7.21 11.37
N CYS A 452 25.67 7.71 11.50
CA CYS A 452 26.22 8.66 10.54
C CYS A 452 26.50 7.99 9.19
N LYS A 453 26.12 8.67 8.09
CA LYS A 453 26.37 8.26 6.71
C LYS A 453 27.78 8.63 6.23
N THR A 454 28.40 9.65 6.84
CA THR A 454 29.73 10.16 6.47
C THR A 454 30.83 9.58 7.36
N CYS A 455 30.59 9.45 8.66
CA CYS A 455 31.55 8.92 9.63
C CYS A 455 31.37 7.41 9.82
N HIS A 456 32.44 6.65 9.58
CA HIS A 456 32.44 5.22 9.84
C HIS A 456 32.35 4.95 11.35
N HIS A 457 31.46 4.02 11.75
CA HIS A 457 31.19 3.67 13.15
C HIS A 457 30.67 4.79 14.05
N HIS A 458 30.13 5.88 13.52
CA HIS A 458 29.52 6.90 14.35
C HIS A 458 28.04 6.62 14.57
N ASP A 459 27.66 6.21 15.77
CA ASP A 459 26.31 5.92 16.21
C ASP A 459 25.91 6.86 17.36
N VAL A 460 24.72 7.44 17.34
CA VAL A 460 24.22 8.31 18.41
C VAL A 460 22.80 7.93 18.81
N CYS A 461 22.46 8.12 20.08
CA CYS A 461 21.08 8.02 20.56
C CYS A 461 20.27 9.28 20.17
N GLU A 462 18.93 9.23 20.28
CA GLU A 462 18.05 10.37 20.00
C GLU A 462 18.48 11.64 20.72
N ASN A 463 18.78 11.56 22.02
CA ASN A 463 19.16 12.73 22.81
C ASN A 463 20.43 13.39 22.27
N CYS A 464 21.44 12.59 21.90
CA CYS A 464 22.66 13.11 21.30
C CYS A 464 22.42 13.67 19.89
N ARG A 465 21.53 13.06 19.09
CA ARG A 465 21.11 13.65 17.81
C ARG A 465 20.48 15.02 18.01
N GLN A 466 19.55 15.18 18.94
CA GLN A 466 18.89 16.47 19.22
C GLN A 466 19.90 17.53 19.67
N LEU A 467 20.89 17.15 20.49
CA LEU A 467 22.00 18.02 20.86
C LEU A 467 22.88 18.41 19.67
N ILE A 468 23.15 17.47 18.75
CA ILE A 468 23.89 17.76 17.52
C ILE A 468 23.10 18.74 16.65
N LEU A 469 21.79 18.53 16.45
CA LEU A 469 20.94 19.41 15.64
C LEU A 469 20.78 20.82 16.24
N SER A 470 20.78 20.95 17.57
CA SER A 470 20.55 22.21 18.28
C SER A 470 21.79 23.08 18.51
N GLY A 471 22.98 22.71 18.00
CA GLY A 471 24.20 23.49 18.26
C GLY A 471 24.95 23.09 19.54
N GLY A 472 24.53 22.02 20.24
CA GLY A 472 24.99 21.69 21.59
C GLY A 472 26.32 20.93 21.68
N PHE A 473 26.75 20.19 20.64
CA PHE A 473 28.10 19.60 20.59
C PHE A 473 29.05 20.57 19.90
N GLY A 474 30.25 20.78 20.49
CA GLY A 474 31.23 21.75 19.99
C GLY A 474 31.41 21.71 18.47
N ALA A 475 31.60 22.89 17.85
CA ALA A 475 31.51 23.12 16.40
C ALA A 475 32.29 22.13 15.52
N GLU A 476 33.33 21.48 16.04
CA GLU A 476 34.12 20.46 15.35
C GLU A 476 33.35 19.16 15.05
N MET A 477 32.43 18.72 15.92
CA MET A 477 31.66 17.48 15.71
C MET A 477 30.39 17.69 14.87
N GLN A 478 29.93 18.94 14.80
CA GLN A 478 28.59 19.29 14.32
C GLN A 478 28.48 19.45 12.81
N GLN A 479 29.58 19.78 12.12
CA GLN A 479 29.52 20.19 10.71
C GLN A 479 29.69 19.04 9.70
N SER A 480 29.97 17.80 10.13
CA SER A 480 30.30 16.70 9.22
C SER A 480 29.38 15.48 9.28
N CYS A 481 28.51 15.37 10.28
CA CYS A 481 27.68 14.17 10.47
C CYS A 481 26.32 14.27 9.78
N ASP A 482 26.09 13.45 8.76
CA ASP A 482 24.76 13.20 8.17
C ASP A 482 24.13 11.99 8.86
N LEU A 483 23.18 12.19 9.78
CA LEU A 483 22.63 11.13 10.64
C LEU A 483 21.42 10.46 9.99
N SER A 484 21.48 9.13 9.88
CA SER A 484 20.43 8.26 9.37
C SER A 484 19.77 7.46 10.49
N LEU A 485 18.46 7.33 10.46
CA LEU A 485 17.75 6.49 11.40
C LEU A 485 18.00 5.02 11.11
N VAL A 486 18.27 4.23 12.14
CA VAL A 486 18.46 2.79 12.00
C VAL A 486 17.09 2.11 11.86
N CYS A 487 16.16 2.35 12.79
CA CYS A 487 14.88 1.64 12.86
C CYS A 487 13.81 2.39 12.09
N LEU A 488 13.49 1.88 10.90
CA LEU A 488 12.60 2.60 9.98
C LEU A 488 11.15 2.14 10.19
N PRO A 489 10.18 3.06 10.00
CA PRO A 489 8.77 2.75 10.12
C PRO A 489 8.35 1.68 9.11
N ASP A 490 7.33 0.92 9.46
CA ASP A 490 6.80 -0.16 8.63
C ASP A 490 5.56 0.32 7.86
N GLU A 491 5.33 -0.30 6.69
CA GLU A 491 4.06 -0.18 6.00
C GLU A 491 2.99 -0.93 6.80
N ALA A 492 1.93 -0.22 7.20
CA ALA A 492 0.91 -0.71 8.11
C ALA A 492 -0.50 -0.55 7.55
N LEU A 493 -1.33 -1.56 7.82
CA LEU A 493 -2.76 -1.59 7.58
C LEU A 493 -3.47 -1.75 8.93
N TYR A 494 -4.40 -0.85 9.23
CA TYR A 494 -5.19 -0.89 10.44
C TYR A 494 -6.64 -1.27 10.12
N ILE A 495 -7.17 -2.24 10.85
CA ILE A 495 -8.59 -2.57 10.87
C ILE A 495 -9.23 -1.78 11.99
N ARG A 496 -10.32 -1.06 11.67
CA ARG A 496 -11.01 -0.15 12.61
C ARG A 496 -12.45 -0.54 12.91
N SER A 497 -13.05 -1.42 12.10
CA SER A 497 -14.41 -1.91 12.33
C SER A 497 -14.41 -3.44 12.46
N PRO A 498 -15.11 -4.02 13.46
CA PRO A 498 -15.24 -5.47 13.57
C PRO A 498 -16.18 -6.05 12.50
N ALA A 499 -16.92 -5.18 11.80
CA ALA A 499 -17.90 -5.58 10.79
C ALA A 499 -17.27 -5.85 9.41
N VAL A 500 -15.98 -5.54 9.20
CA VAL A 500 -15.29 -5.78 7.93
C VAL A 500 -14.41 -7.03 8.02
N ASP A 501 -14.46 -7.88 7.00
CA ASP A 501 -13.55 -9.03 6.86
C ASP A 501 -12.13 -8.53 6.54
N PRO A 502 -11.12 -8.75 7.41
CA PRO A 502 -9.76 -8.30 7.15
C PRO A 502 -9.18 -8.86 5.84
N THR A 503 -9.63 -10.05 5.42
CA THR A 503 -9.21 -10.67 4.15
C THR A 503 -9.67 -9.84 2.95
N LEU A 504 -10.90 -9.32 2.99
CA LEU A 504 -11.44 -8.41 1.96
C LEU A 504 -10.65 -7.09 1.93
N VAL A 505 -10.34 -6.53 3.11
CA VAL A 505 -9.56 -5.29 3.23
C VAL A 505 -8.19 -5.46 2.61
N VAL A 506 -7.47 -6.52 3.00
CA VAL A 506 -6.12 -6.83 2.47
C VAL A 506 -6.18 -7.06 0.96
N ALA A 507 -7.13 -7.88 0.49
CA ALA A 507 -7.33 -8.16 -0.93
C ALA A 507 -7.56 -6.88 -1.77
N THR A 508 -8.43 -6.00 -1.30
CA THR A 508 -8.79 -4.77 -2.04
C THR A 508 -7.74 -3.66 -1.91
N LEU A 509 -6.99 -3.61 -0.80
CA LEU A 509 -5.81 -2.77 -0.68
C LEU A 509 -4.75 -3.12 -1.75
N GLN A 510 -4.52 -4.41 -1.98
CA GLN A 510 -3.58 -4.82 -3.03
C GLN A 510 -4.02 -4.33 -4.42
N ILE A 511 -5.33 -4.35 -4.70
CA ILE A 511 -5.88 -3.88 -5.97
C ILE A 511 -5.63 -2.39 -6.18
N ILE A 512 -5.94 -1.54 -5.19
CA ILE A 512 -5.70 -0.10 -5.33
C ILE A 512 -4.20 0.17 -5.50
N LYS A 513 -3.33 -0.45 -4.70
CA LYS A 513 -1.88 -0.29 -4.85
C LYS A 513 -1.36 -0.71 -6.23
N ASP A 514 -1.88 -1.78 -6.81
CA ASP A 514 -1.50 -2.22 -8.17
C ASP A 514 -1.93 -1.19 -9.22
N TRP A 515 -3.11 -0.58 -9.06
CA TRP A 515 -3.59 0.49 -9.95
C TRP A 515 -2.73 1.74 -9.85
N GLU A 516 -2.40 2.18 -8.65
CA GLU A 516 -1.54 3.34 -8.43
C GLU A 516 -0.15 3.13 -9.03
N ARG A 517 0.44 1.94 -8.86
CA ARG A 517 1.70 1.58 -9.53
C ARG A 517 1.57 1.58 -11.05
N GLN A 518 0.43 1.16 -11.60
CA GLN A 518 0.19 1.24 -13.03
C GLN A 518 0.15 2.70 -13.50
N THR A 519 -0.56 3.58 -12.80
CA THR A 519 -0.55 5.02 -13.07
C THR A 519 0.87 5.58 -13.09
N LEU A 520 1.70 5.20 -12.12
CA LEU A 520 3.09 5.64 -12.05
C LEU A 520 3.97 5.08 -13.18
N ARG A 521 3.73 3.85 -13.64
CA ARG A 521 4.38 3.30 -14.84
C ARG A 521 4.01 4.12 -16.08
N ASP A 522 2.75 4.51 -16.21
CA ASP A 522 2.27 5.33 -17.33
C ASP A 522 2.87 6.74 -17.28
N GLU A 523 2.98 7.36 -16.10
CA GLU A 523 3.68 8.62 -15.91
C GLU A 523 5.16 8.51 -16.29
N ARG A 524 5.84 7.43 -15.86
CA ARG A 524 7.24 7.17 -16.22
C ARG A 524 7.43 7.02 -17.73
N MET A 525 6.49 6.39 -18.43
CA MET A 525 6.53 6.28 -19.89
C MET A 525 6.31 7.64 -20.57
N LYS A 526 5.38 8.47 -20.06
CA LYS A 526 5.06 9.78 -20.63
C LYS A 526 6.14 10.83 -20.37
N ASN A 527 6.74 10.83 -19.18
CA ASN A 527 7.77 11.79 -18.77
C ASN A 527 8.90 11.09 -18.00
N PRO A 528 9.77 10.32 -18.68
CA PRO A 528 10.82 9.56 -18.02
C PRO A 528 11.83 10.44 -17.28
N ILE A 529 12.12 11.63 -17.80
CA ILE A 529 13.09 12.57 -17.21
C ILE A 529 12.53 13.15 -15.90
N GLY A 530 11.30 13.67 -15.94
CA GLY A 530 10.65 14.22 -14.74
C GLY A 530 10.39 13.16 -13.68
N PHE A 531 9.97 11.97 -14.09
CA PHE A 531 9.80 10.83 -13.19
C PHE A 531 11.10 10.48 -12.47
N LYS A 532 12.19 10.33 -13.22
CA LYS A 532 13.52 10.03 -12.66
C LYS A 532 14.02 11.14 -11.74
N ALA A 533 13.84 12.41 -12.10
CA ALA A 533 14.23 13.53 -11.24
C ALA A 533 13.47 13.54 -9.91
N SER A 534 12.17 13.21 -9.93
CA SER A 534 11.38 13.06 -8.71
C SER A 534 11.81 11.87 -7.87
N GLU A 535 12.06 10.72 -8.50
CA GLU A 535 12.60 9.53 -7.82
C GLU A 535 13.95 9.85 -7.14
N GLU A 536 14.87 10.51 -7.85
CA GLU A 536 16.15 10.95 -7.30
C GLU A 536 15.98 11.97 -6.16
N ALA A 537 15.00 12.86 -6.25
CA ALA A 537 14.69 13.81 -5.18
C ALA A 537 14.17 13.11 -3.92
N ALA A 538 13.24 12.16 -4.07
CA ALA A 538 12.74 11.35 -2.95
C ALA A 538 13.87 10.56 -2.29
N ARG A 539 14.73 9.93 -3.10
CA ARG A 539 15.90 9.15 -2.66
C ARG A 539 17.02 9.97 -2.00
N LYS A 540 16.88 11.30 -1.84
CA LYS A 540 17.81 12.09 -1.02
C LYS A 540 17.65 11.80 0.48
N GLN A 541 16.47 11.35 0.89
CA GLN A 541 16.15 11.01 2.28
C GLN A 541 16.02 9.50 2.46
N ASP A 542 16.22 9.00 3.68
CA ASP A 542 16.36 7.57 3.94
C ASP A 542 15.07 6.80 3.67
N LEU A 543 13.93 7.36 4.09
CA LEU A 543 12.61 6.79 3.77
C LEU A 543 12.36 6.73 2.26
N GLY A 544 12.85 7.71 1.50
CA GLY A 544 12.72 7.68 0.05
C GLY A 544 13.61 6.62 -0.60
N ILE A 545 14.81 6.36 -0.09
CA ILE A 545 15.66 5.27 -0.59
C ILE A 545 14.98 3.92 -0.38
N MET A 546 14.26 3.73 0.74
CA MET A 546 13.47 2.51 0.99
C MET A 546 12.36 2.30 -0.02
N SER A 547 11.50 3.31 -0.20
CA SER A 547 10.31 3.20 -1.03
C SER A 547 10.64 3.10 -2.51
N TYR A 548 11.68 3.81 -2.92
CA TYR A 548 12.10 3.94 -4.31
C TYR A 548 13.37 3.12 -4.59
N TRP A 549 13.50 1.94 -3.98
CA TRP A 549 14.68 1.11 -4.12
C TRP A 549 14.95 0.70 -5.59
N GLN A 550 16.22 0.50 -5.90
CA GLN A 550 16.73 0.05 -7.21
C GLN A 550 17.48 -1.27 -7.03
N ALA A 551 17.51 -2.13 -8.06
CA ALA A 551 18.29 -3.38 -8.00
C ALA A 551 19.76 -3.15 -7.61
N SER A 552 20.35 -2.05 -8.08
CA SER A 552 21.74 -1.66 -7.81
C SER A 552 22.02 -1.32 -6.34
N ASP A 553 20.98 -1.01 -5.55
CA ASP A 553 21.11 -0.79 -4.11
C ASP A 553 21.51 -2.07 -3.37
N TRP A 554 21.20 -3.24 -3.96
CA TRP A 554 21.44 -4.56 -3.39
C TRP A 554 22.69 -5.25 -3.95
N ASP A 555 23.11 -4.93 -5.18
CA ASP A 555 24.24 -5.60 -5.85
C ASP A 555 25.62 -5.23 -5.25
N LYS A 556 25.74 -4.11 -4.53
CA LYS A 556 27.02 -3.63 -4.00
C LYS A 556 27.33 -4.23 -2.63
N LYS A 557 27.92 -5.44 -2.64
CA LYS A 557 28.36 -6.16 -1.43
C LYS A 557 29.23 -5.35 -0.44
N SER A 558 29.91 -4.27 -0.87
CA SER A 558 30.74 -3.46 0.05
C SER A 558 30.12 -2.12 0.47
N THR A 559 29.22 -1.49 -0.31
CA THR A 559 28.66 -0.17 0.04
C THR A 559 27.24 -0.23 0.60
N ALA A 560 26.50 -1.34 0.36
CA ALA A 560 25.14 -1.51 0.86
C ALA A 560 25.08 -1.64 2.39
N HIS A 561 26.10 -2.26 3.00
CA HIS A 561 26.25 -2.34 4.45
C HIS A 561 26.48 -0.98 5.11
N GLU A 562 27.02 -0.03 4.35
CA GLU A 562 27.41 1.29 4.83
C GLU A 562 26.25 2.28 4.69
N LYS A 563 25.62 2.35 3.50
CA LYS A 563 24.50 3.26 3.20
C LYS A 563 23.13 2.80 3.67
N MET A 564 22.94 1.50 3.82
CA MET A 564 21.60 0.92 4.04
C MET A 564 21.65 -0.13 5.16
N GLY A 565 22.63 0.03 6.06
CA GLY A 565 23.09 -0.95 7.04
C GLY A 565 22.00 -1.50 7.95
N THR A 566 20.85 -0.84 8.07
CA THR A 566 19.71 -1.38 8.82
C THR A 566 18.70 -2.10 7.94
N ILE A 567 18.34 -1.55 6.79
CA ILE A 567 17.36 -2.17 5.88
C ILE A 567 17.91 -3.47 5.30
N VAL A 568 19.21 -3.48 4.94
CA VAL A 568 19.90 -4.68 4.46
C VAL A 568 20.09 -5.70 5.58
N LYS A 569 20.27 -5.26 6.82
CA LYS A 569 20.42 -6.17 7.98
C LYS A 569 19.08 -6.76 8.43
N ALA A 570 17.99 -6.00 8.38
CA ALA A 570 16.63 -6.50 8.60
C ALA A 570 16.24 -7.49 7.52
N LYS A 571 16.44 -7.14 6.24
CA LYS A 571 16.12 -8.04 5.12
C LYS A 571 16.99 -9.29 5.07
N SER A 572 18.30 -9.19 5.32
CA SER A 572 19.17 -10.38 5.40
C SER A 572 18.86 -11.29 6.59
N LYS A 573 18.44 -10.74 7.73
CA LYS A 573 17.91 -11.53 8.85
C LYS A 573 16.59 -12.21 8.50
N MET A 574 15.67 -11.53 7.80
CA MET A 574 14.44 -12.13 7.30
C MET A 574 14.73 -13.26 6.29
N GLU A 575 15.67 -13.05 5.36
CA GLU A 575 16.12 -14.07 4.41
C GLU A 575 16.73 -15.30 5.10
N ALA A 576 17.51 -15.09 6.17
CA ALA A 576 18.06 -16.17 6.97
C ALA A 576 16.96 -16.93 7.74
N SER A 577 15.95 -16.22 8.27
CA SER A 577 14.79 -16.81 8.94
C SER A 577 13.95 -17.65 7.97
N ASP A 578 13.63 -17.12 6.78
CA ASP A 578 12.85 -17.83 5.75
C ASP A 578 13.54 -19.09 5.23
N ARG A 579 14.88 -19.07 5.12
CA ARG A 579 15.66 -20.27 4.80
C ARG A 579 15.61 -21.30 5.92
N THR A 580 15.60 -20.86 7.17
CA THR A 580 15.57 -21.74 8.35
C THR A 580 14.20 -22.40 8.51
N THR A 581 13.11 -21.64 8.34
CA THR A 581 11.74 -22.19 8.37
C THR A 581 11.48 -23.12 7.18
N SER A 582 11.96 -22.78 5.99
CA SER A 582 11.87 -23.66 4.81
C SER A 582 12.69 -24.95 4.97
N ALA A 583 13.88 -24.89 5.56
CA ALA A 583 14.73 -26.06 5.81
C ALA A 583 14.13 -27.01 6.88
N LEU A 584 13.53 -26.45 7.94
CA LEU A 584 12.82 -27.22 8.96
C LEU A 584 11.57 -27.92 8.40
N GLY A 585 10.83 -27.26 7.50
CA GLY A 585 9.72 -27.89 6.78
C GLY A 585 10.15 -29.06 5.89
N GLY A 586 11.35 -28.98 5.30
CA GLY A 586 11.92 -30.05 4.47
C GLY A 586 12.35 -31.31 5.26
N LEU A 587 12.87 -31.14 6.48
CA LEU A 587 13.36 -32.25 7.32
C LEU A 587 12.23 -33.13 7.88
N VAL A 588 11.07 -32.55 8.19
CA VAL A 588 9.88 -33.31 8.63
C VAL A 588 9.33 -34.19 7.50
N GLY A 589 9.54 -33.81 6.23
CA GLY A 589 9.18 -34.61 5.06
C GLY A 589 10.08 -35.82 4.82
N ALA A 590 11.37 -35.74 5.17
CA ALA A 590 12.32 -36.84 4.96
C ALA A 590 12.13 -38.00 5.97
N GLY A 591 11.63 -37.71 7.18
CA GLY A 591 11.34 -38.73 8.19
C GLY A 591 10.14 -39.63 7.87
N SER A 592 9.25 -39.21 6.97
CA SER A 592 8.06 -40.00 6.59
C SER A 592 8.29 -40.91 5.37
N ALA A 593 9.46 -40.87 4.73
CA ALA A 593 9.77 -41.66 3.54
C ALA A 593 10.43 -43.03 3.84
N LEU A 594 10.64 -43.39 5.12
CA LEU A 594 11.29 -44.64 5.53
C LEU A 594 10.35 -45.72 6.09
N ALA A 595 9.03 -45.51 6.08
CA ALA A 595 8.07 -46.55 6.45
C ALA A 595 7.51 -47.26 5.22
N VAL A 596 8.30 -48.16 4.62
CA VAL A 596 7.81 -49.14 3.64
C VAL A 596 7.23 -50.35 4.41
N PRO A 597 5.96 -50.74 4.22
CA PRO A 597 5.44 -51.96 4.82
C PRO A 597 6.00 -53.19 4.09
N ALA A 598 6.73 -54.01 4.83
CA ALA A 598 7.15 -55.34 4.39
C ALA A 598 5.91 -56.21 4.11
N LYS A 599 5.61 -56.44 2.83
CA LYS A 599 4.66 -57.48 2.41
C LYS A 599 5.33 -58.84 2.49
N GLN A 600 4.96 -59.63 3.50
CA GLN A 600 5.19 -61.08 3.53
C GLN A 600 4.51 -61.72 2.31
N ARG A 601 5.29 -62.43 1.49
CA ARG A 601 4.78 -63.44 0.54
C ARG A 601 4.84 -64.79 1.24
N LEU A 602 3.69 -65.40 1.43
CA LEU A 602 3.52 -66.84 1.62
C LEU A 602 2.99 -67.41 0.31
N SER A 603 3.88 -68.10 -0.43
CA SER A 603 3.64 -69.23 -1.34
C SER A 603 4.93 -69.50 -2.10
#